data_AF-A0A1J5J9D1-F1
#
_entry.id   AF-A0A1J5J9D1-F1
#
_cell.length_a   1.000
_cell.length_b   1.000
_cell.length_c   1.000
_cell.angle_alpha   90.00
_cell.angle_beta   90.00
_cell.angle_gamma   90.00
#
_symmetry.space_group_name_H-M   'P 1'
#
loop_
_entity.id
_entity.type
_entity.pdbx_description
1 polymer ?
#
loop_
_entity_poly.entity_id
_entity_poly.type
_entity_poly.pdbx_seq_one_letter_code
_entity_poly.pdbx_strand_id
1 'polypeptide(L)'
;LDRADGALCDGLALRVAAGFEAEALAGLRARELISRAYLEQRLAVDLRAGGRVEAVAYVIDPEHDQYCGALTLEQQAGIIAQARGARGPNRDYLMATADHLARLGIRDADLAWLAARVRALAGPGA
;
A
#
# COMPACT_ATOMS: atom_id res chain seq x y z
N LEU A 1 -1.70 -0.69 -4.97
CA LEU A 1 -1.94 0.52 -5.75
C LEU A 1 -2.53 0.08 -7.07
N ASP A 2 -3.68 0.61 -7.43
CA ASP A 2 -4.36 0.23 -8.66
C ASP A 2 -3.92 1.20 -9.75
N ARG A 3 -3.75 0.69 -10.97
CA ARG A 3 -3.47 1.57 -12.10
C ARG A 3 -4.78 2.23 -12.52
N ALA A 4 -4.85 3.55 -12.42
CA ALA A 4 -5.97 4.35 -12.91
C ALA A 4 -5.43 5.61 -13.61
N ASP A 5 -5.93 5.88 -14.82
CA ASP A 5 -5.49 7.03 -15.61
C ASP A 5 -5.91 8.34 -14.93
N GLY A 6 -4.97 9.27 -14.82
CA GLY A 6 -5.18 10.57 -14.15
C GLY A 6 -5.19 10.51 -12.62
N ALA A 7 -5.08 9.31 -12.01
CA ALA A 7 -4.94 9.17 -10.58
C ALA A 7 -3.51 9.52 -10.13
N LEU A 8 -3.40 10.01 -8.90
CA LEU A 8 -2.13 10.35 -8.27
C LEU A 8 -2.01 9.57 -6.97
N CYS A 9 -0.78 9.14 -6.66
CA CYS A 9 -0.46 8.52 -5.39
C CYS A 9 0.74 9.23 -4.76
N ASP A 10 0.53 9.73 -3.55
CA ASP A 10 1.63 10.21 -2.71
C ASP A 10 2.28 9.03 -1.98
N GLY A 11 3.60 9.02 -1.96
CA GLY A 11 4.37 7.93 -1.37
C GLY A 11 5.77 8.35 -0.94
N LEU A 12 6.58 7.35 -0.57
CA LEU A 12 7.98 7.53 -0.24
C LEU A 12 8.85 6.87 -1.31
N ALA A 13 9.74 7.64 -1.93
CA ALA A 13 10.78 7.12 -2.80
C ALA A 13 12.03 6.76 -1.98
N LEU A 14 12.44 5.50 -2.02
CA LEU A 14 13.64 5.00 -1.33
C LEU A 14 14.78 4.82 -2.33
N ARG A 15 15.93 5.46 -2.07
CA ARG A 15 17.14 5.28 -2.85
C ARG A 15 18.00 4.19 -2.23
N VAL A 16 18.25 3.12 -2.98
CA VAL A 16 19.17 2.06 -2.59
C VAL A 16 20.61 2.58 -2.67
N ALA A 17 21.46 2.13 -1.76
CA ALA A 17 22.88 2.45 -1.80
C ALA A 17 23.55 1.88 -3.06
N ALA A 18 24.49 2.61 -3.63
CA ALA A 18 25.18 2.19 -4.83
C ALA A 18 25.89 0.84 -4.65
N GLY A 19 25.70 -0.07 -5.61
CA GLY A 19 26.24 -1.44 -5.57
C GLY A 19 25.33 -2.48 -4.92
N PHE A 20 24.22 -2.07 -4.29
CA PHE A 20 23.26 -2.97 -3.64
C PHE A 20 21.94 -3.10 -4.40
N GLU A 21 21.82 -2.50 -5.59
CA GLU A 21 20.56 -2.42 -6.33
C GLU A 21 20.03 -3.80 -6.72
N ALA A 22 20.92 -4.68 -7.21
CA ALA A 22 20.55 -6.02 -7.62
C ALA A 22 20.04 -6.87 -6.44
N GLU A 23 20.71 -6.79 -5.30
CA GLU A 23 20.32 -7.49 -4.07
C GLU A 23 18.98 -6.99 -3.53
N ALA A 24 18.81 -5.67 -3.45
CA ALA A 24 17.57 -5.05 -3.00
C ALA A 24 16.40 -5.45 -3.91
N LEU A 25 16.59 -5.40 -5.24
CA LEU A 25 15.56 -5.82 -6.20
C LEU A 25 15.24 -7.30 -6.09
N ALA A 26 16.24 -8.16 -5.94
CA ALA A 26 16.02 -9.60 -5.75
C ALA A 26 15.18 -9.88 -4.48
N GLY A 27 15.51 -9.22 -3.37
CA GLY A 27 14.75 -9.32 -2.13
C GLY A 27 13.31 -8.81 -2.24
N LEU A 28 13.08 -7.72 -2.97
CA LEU A 28 11.74 -7.22 -3.25
C LEU A 28 10.94 -8.20 -4.11
N ARG A 29 11.50 -8.68 -5.22
CA ARG A 29 10.84 -9.65 -6.12
C ARG A 29 10.48 -10.94 -5.40
N ALA A 30 11.38 -11.45 -4.57
CA ALA A 30 11.15 -12.66 -3.79
C ALA A 30 10.02 -12.54 -2.76
N ARG A 31 9.61 -11.32 -2.39
CA ARG A 31 8.50 -11.04 -1.47
C ARG A 31 7.21 -10.68 -2.18
N GLU A 32 7.28 -9.78 -3.16
CA GLU A 32 6.12 -9.13 -3.75
C GLU A 32 5.56 -9.91 -4.95
N LEU A 33 6.39 -10.69 -5.66
CA LEU A 33 5.96 -11.45 -6.84
C LEU A 33 5.57 -12.91 -6.55
N ILE A 34 5.56 -13.33 -5.27
CA ILE A 34 5.24 -14.71 -4.88
C ILE A 34 3.83 -15.10 -5.35
N SER A 35 2.84 -14.23 -5.12
CA SER A 35 1.45 -14.51 -5.49
C SER A 35 1.12 -14.14 -6.93
N ARG A 36 2.03 -13.50 -7.68
CA ARG A 36 1.78 -12.88 -9.00
C ARG A 36 0.69 -11.80 -9.03
N ALA A 37 0.14 -11.43 -7.88
CA ALA A 37 -0.87 -10.38 -7.78
C ALA A 37 -0.33 -8.97 -8.06
N TYR A 38 1.00 -8.80 -8.11
CA TYR A 38 1.65 -7.52 -8.39
C TYR A 38 2.47 -7.57 -9.68
N LEU A 39 2.44 -6.46 -10.41
CA LEU A 39 3.25 -6.19 -11.59
C LEU A 39 4.39 -5.25 -11.20
N GLU A 40 5.63 -5.61 -11.57
CA GLU A 40 6.78 -4.72 -11.48
C GLU A 40 6.72 -3.69 -12.63
N GLN A 41 6.75 -2.41 -12.29
CA GLN A 41 6.69 -1.31 -13.23
C GLN A 41 7.82 -0.31 -12.98
N ARG A 42 8.31 0.31 -14.05
CA ARG A 42 9.16 1.50 -13.97
C ARG A 42 8.29 2.72 -14.22
N LEU A 43 8.21 3.61 -13.23
CA LEU A 43 7.34 4.78 -13.26
C LEU A 43 8.17 6.04 -13.00
N ALA A 44 7.80 7.10 -13.71
CA ALA A 44 8.28 8.44 -13.42
C ALA A 44 7.60 8.96 -12.14
N VAL A 45 8.41 9.42 -11.18
CA VAL A 45 7.96 9.94 -9.89
C VAL A 45 8.47 11.37 -9.72
N ASP A 46 7.55 12.27 -9.40
CA ASP A 46 7.87 13.65 -9.05
C ASP A 46 8.24 13.75 -7.56
N LEU A 47 9.41 14.31 -7.28
CA LEU A 47 9.90 14.47 -5.91
C LEU A 47 9.41 15.79 -5.32
N ARG A 48 9.01 15.78 -4.04
CA ARG A 48 8.58 17.00 -3.33
C ARG A 48 9.68 18.06 -3.22
N ALA A 49 10.94 17.64 -3.19
CA ALA A 49 12.10 18.54 -3.22
C ALA A 49 12.39 19.13 -4.62
N GLY A 50 11.60 18.75 -5.63
CA GLY A 50 11.80 19.08 -7.04
C GLY A 50 12.50 17.96 -7.80
N GLY A 51 12.25 17.94 -9.11
CA GLY A 51 12.81 16.94 -10.03
C GLY A 51 11.92 15.71 -10.22
N ARG A 52 12.21 14.97 -11.29
CA ARG A 52 11.53 13.74 -11.68
C ARG A 52 12.56 12.62 -11.80
N VAL A 53 12.26 11.47 -11.22
CA VAL A 53 13.12 10.29 -11.24
C VAL A 53 12.35 9.07 -11.72
N GLU A 54 13.06 8.10 -12.29
CA GLU A 54 12.50 6.77 -12.57
C GLU A 54 12.65 5.88 -11.34
N ALA A 55 11.57 5.24 -10.91
CA ALA A 55 11.55 4.33 -9.78
C ALA A 55 10.86 3.01 -10.14
N VAL A 56 11.27 1.94 -9.47
CA VAL A 56 10.55 0.66 -9.52
C VAL A 56 9.39 0.70 -8.54
N ALA A 57 8.19 0.34 -9.02
CA ALA A 57 6.99 0.21 -8.22
C ALA A 57 6.33 -1.15 -8.46
N TYR A 58 5.68 -1.69 -7.43
CA TYR A 58 4.85 -2.89 -7.54
C TYR A 58 3.39 -2.46 -7.47
N VAL A 59 2.67 -2.62 -8.58
CA VAL A 59 1.29 -2.18 -8.77
C VAL A 59 0.41 -3.44 -8.79
N ILE A 60 -0.77 -3.42 -8.17
CA ILE A 60 -1.62 -4.62 -8.19
C ILE A 60 -2.08 -4.88 -9.62
N ASP A 61 -2.16 -6.14 -10.01
CA ASP A 61 -2.79 -6.57 -11.25
C ASP A 61 -4.32 -6.63 -11.07
N PRO A 62 -5.10 -5.77 -11.74
CA PRO A 62 -6.56 -5.80 -11.63
C PRO A 62 -7.20 -7.06 -12.23
N GLU A 63 -6.48 -7.81 -13.07
CA GLU A 63 -6.96 -9.05 -13.67
C GLU A 63 -6.71 -10.28 -12.78
N HIS A 64 -6.01 -10.12 -11.65
CA HIS A 64 -5.66 -11.23 -10.77
C HIS A 64 -6.85 -11.66 -9.89
N ASP A 65 -7.05 -12.96 -9.70
CA ASP A 65 -8.18 -13.54 -8.94
C ASP A 65 -8.30 -13.04 -7.48
N GLN A 66 -7.21 -12.51 -6.92
CA GLN A 66 -7.18 -11.95 -5.56
C GLN A 66 -7.50 -10.45 -5.49
N TYR A 67 -7.70 -9.80 -6.63
CA TYR A 67 -8.05 -8.38 -6.69
C TYR A 67 -9.55 -8.17 -6.44
N CYS A 68 -9.87 -7.57 -5.31
CA CYS A 68 -11.25 -7.26 -4.91
C CYS A 68 -11.61 -5.81 -5.27
N GLY A 69 -11.55 -5.44 -6.56
CA GLY A 69 -11.70 -4.06 -7.03
C GLY A 69 -13.09 -3.39 -6.89
N ALA A 70 -14.10 -4.13 -6.43
CA ALA A 70 -15.49 -3.63 -6.35
C ALA A 70 -16.00 -3.43 -4.91
N LEU A 71 -15.10 -3.43 -3.91
CA LEU A 71 -15.50 -3.25 -2.51
C LEU A 71 -15.68 -1.76 -2.18
N THR A 72 -16.87 -1.39 -1.73
CA THR A 72 -17.11 -0.07 -1.11
C THR A 72 -16.25 0.08 0.15
N LEU A 73 -15.91 1.31 0.54
CA LEU A 73 -15.12 1.57 1.75
C LEU A 73 -15.76 0.94 3.00
N GLU A 74 -17.08 0.90 3.09
CA GLU A 74 -17.79 0.26 4.20
C GLU A 74 -17.60 -1.27 4.21
N GLN A 75 -17.67 -1.93 3.05
CA GLN A 75 -17.37 -3.37 2.93
C GLN A 75 -15.91 -3.67 3.29
N GLN A 76 -14.99 -2.84 2.81
CA GLN A 76 -13.57 -2.95 3.17
C GLN A 76 -13.38 -2.83 4.69
N ALA A 77 -14.04 -1.86 5.34
CA ALA A 77 -13.95 -1.67 6.78
C ALA A 77 -14.45 -2.90 7.55
N GLY A 78 -15.59 -3.47 7.14
CA GLY A 78 -16.15 -4.69 7.74
C GLY A 78 -15.21 -5.88 7.64
N ILE A 79 -14.60 -6.09 6.48
CA ILE A 79 -13.63 -7.17 6.25
C ILE A 79 -12.36 -6.94 7.10
N ILE A 80 -11.78 -5.74 7.04
CA ILE A 80 -10.52 -5.42 7.75
C ILE A 80 -10.69 -5.55 9.26
N ALA A 81 -11.84 -5.16 9.81
CA ALA A 81 -12.11 -5.25 11.25
C ALA A 81 -12.05 -6.69 11.80
N GLN A 82 -12.35 -7.68 10.96
CA GLN A 82 -12.45 -9.10 11.35
C GLN A 82 -11.30 -9.96 10.81
N ALA A 83 -10.62 -9.53 9.74
CA ALA A 83 -9.59 -10.32 9.07
C ALA A 83 -8.32 -10.48 9.92
N ARG A 84 -7.74 -11.69 9.90
CA ARG A 84 -6.47 -12.02 10.56
C ARG A 84 -5.62 -12.91 9.66
N GLY A 85 -4.35 -12.56 9.50
CA GLY A 85 -3.37 -13.36 8.77
C GLY A 85 -2.27 -13.90 9.68
N ALA A 86 -1.25 -14.52 9.07
CA ALA A 86 -0.08 -15.05 9.79
C ALA A 86 0.69 -13.97 10.58
N ARG A 87 0.55 -12.69 10.21
CA ARG A 87 1.19 -11.53 10.86
C ARG A 87 0.29 -10.82 11.87
N GLY A 88 -0.89 -11.36 12.18
CA GLY A 88 -1.85 -10.77 13.11
C GLY A 88 -3.08 -10.15 12.45
N PRO A 89 -3.88 -9.37 13.22
CA PRO A 89 -5.10 -8.70 12.74
C PRO A 89 -4.80 -7.68 11.63
N ASN A 90 -5.65 -7.63 10.61
CA ASN A 90 -5.48 -6.69 9.49
C ASN A 90 -5.69 -5.23 9.94
N ARG A 91 -6.56 -5.00 10.92
CA ARG A 91 -6.77 -3.67 11.52
C ARG A 91 -5.47 -3.06 12.07
N ASP A 92 -4.58 -3.86 12.64
CA ASP A 92 -3.34 -3.37 13.26
C ASP A 92 -2.37 -2.89 12.16
N TYR A 93 -2.31 -3.62 11.05
CA TYR A 93 -1.59 -3.20 9.85
C TYR A 93 -2.13 -1.89 9.28
N LEU A 94 -3.46 -1.75 9.19
CA LEU A 94 -4.11 -0.52 8.73
C LEU A 94 -3.76 0.68 9.62
N MET A 95 -3.87 0.54 10.95
CA MET A 95 -3.53 1.63 11.88
C MET A 95 -2.05 2.03 11.77
N ALA A 96 -1.15 1.05 11.79
CA ALA A 96 0.29 1.31 11.70
C ALA A 96 0.65 2.02 10.39
N THR A 97 0.01 1.63 9.28
CA THR A 97 0.23 2.24 7.96
C THR A 97 -0.29 3.68 7.93
N ALA A 98 -1.53 3.91 8.36
CA ALA A 98 -2.13 5.25 8.39
C ALA A 98 -1.32 6.21 9.28
N ASP A 99 -0.92 5.77 10.47
CA ASP A 99 -0.11 6.57 11.39
C ASP A 99 1.28 6.86 10.82
N HIS A 100 1.91 5.92 10.12
CA HIS A 100 3.23 6.12 9.53
C HIS A 100 3.19 7.11 8.37
N LEU A 101 2.20 6.99 7.48
CA LEU A 101 2.01 7.93 6.37
C LEU A 101 1.73 9.35 6.87
N ALA A 102 0.88 9.48 7.90
CA ALA A 102 0.60 10.77 8.52
C ALA A 102 1.87 11.43 9.10
N ARG A 103 2.76 10.66 9.74
CA ARG A 103 4.05 11.16 10.23
C ARG A 103 5.00 11.62 9.12
N LEU A 104 4.88 11.04 7.92
CA LEU A 104 5.62 11.46 6.73
C LEU A 104 4.97 12.66 6.01
N GLY A 105 3.84 13.17 6.51
CA GLY A 105 3.09 14.26 5.88
C GLY A 105 2.29 13.82 4.65
N ILE A 106 2.11 12.51 4.45
CA ILE A 106 1.30 11.92 3.39
C ILE A 106 -0.10 11.72 3.96
N ARG A 107 -1.09 12.41 3.38
CA ARG A 107 -2.49 12.36 3.83
C ARG A 107 -3.34 11.71 2.76
N ASP A 108 -4.13 10.74 3.19
CA ASP A 108 -5.10 10.04 2.35
C ASP A 108 -6.44 10.04 3.10
N ALA A 109 -7.44 10.67 2.49
CA ALA A 109 -8.75 10.86 3.12
C ALA A 109 -9.50 9.53 3.27
N ASP A 110 -9.39 8.64 2.28
CA ASP A 110 -10.05 7.35 2.29
C ASP A 110 -9.39 6.43 3.32
N LEU A 111 -8.05 6.44 3.41
CA LEU A 111 -7.33 5.67 4.42
C LEU A 111 -7.64 6.18 5.84
N ALA A 112 -7.73 7.49 6.04
CA ALA A 112 -8.11 8.08 7.32
C ALA A 112 -9.54 7.71 7.73
N TRP A 113 -10.48 7.78 6.79
CA TRP A 113 -11.86 7.36 7.00
C TRP A 113 -11.93 5.86 7.34
N LEU A 114 -11.23 5.02 6.58
CA LEU A 114 -11.21 3.57 6.76
C LEU A 114 -10.65 3.19 8.13
N ALA A 115 -9.56 3.84 8.56
CA ALA A 115 -8.97 3.62 9.87
C ALA A 115 -9.91 4.04 11.02
N ALA A 116 -10.64 5.14 10.87
CA ALA A 116 -11.65 5.54 11.84
C ALA A 116 -12.82 4.54 11.89
N ARG A 117 -13.31 4.11 10.72
CA ARG A 117 -14.44 3.18 10.62
C ARG A 117 -14.12 1.81 11.20
N VAL A 118 -12.95 1.25 10.86
CA VAL A 118 -12.48 -0.04 11.40
C VAL A 118 -12.36 0.00 12.93
N ARG A 119 -11.86 1.11 13.50
CA ARG A 119 -11.82 1.29 14.96
C ARG A 119 -13.20 1.27 15.60
N ALA A 120 -14.18 1.93 14.99
CA ALA A 120 -15.56 1.92 15.48
C ALA A 120 -16.19 0.51 15.42
N LEU A 121 -15.86 -0.28 14.39
CA LEU A 121 -16.37 -1.64 14.20
C LEU A 121 -15.71 -2.68 15.13
N ALA A 122 -14.42 -2.50 15.45
CA ALA A 122 -13.68 -3.43 16.30
C ALA A 122 -14.07 -3.39 17.79
N GLY A 123 -14.78 -2.33 18.22
CA GLY A 123 -15.17 -2.10 19.61
C GLY A 123 -14.00 -1.76 20.55
N PRO A 124 -14.26 -1.18 21.74
CA PRO A 124 -13.22 -0.97 22.75
C PRO A 124 -12.92 -2.30 23.45
N GLY A 125 -11.80 -2.95 23.12
CA GLY A 125 -11.24 -4.05 23.92
C GLY A 125 -11.06 -5.40 23.24
N ALA A 126 -10.57 -5.44 22.00
CA ALA A 126 -10.06 -6.68 21.41
C ALA A 126 -8.54 -6.71 21.41
#